data_AF-A0A8S3U4C8-F1
#
_entry.id   AF-A0A8S3U4C8-F1
#
_cell.length_a   1.000
_cell.length_b   1.000
_cell.length_c   1.000
_cell.angle_alpha   90.00
_cell.angle_beta   90.00
_cell.angle_gamma   90.00
#
_symmetry.space_group_name_H-M   'P 1'
#
loop_
_entity.id
_entity.type
_entity.pdbx_description
1 polymer ?
#
loop_
_entity_poly.entity_id
_entity_poly.type
_entity_poly.pdbx_seq_one_letter_code
_entity_poly.pdbx_strand_id
1 'polypeptide(L)'
;MASKSASLRKAQAPLSCHFCNEQAVHWKCEECDVFMCTSCKEKIHQRLKSIQDHEIVSVSDIWKDNPPRRDVASNKQEKSRLVKGKMLKSSIRILQTLEKRIFDIAVNKEGEILFNEMVNNEVKIFTDTGEIKTILDTSPLTLLSLHVNKDNELIAGLRDQGPSFPITDFSVRQVIILDGEYKRKVLLETDKKGRKLFSYPARIKTDSKNVLYIADIMDENKAGRIVAVNTNGRLKFTYNGSTDGQSFFPHGIAITPSDNIIISDWNKNSLHILNTRGELLGLQFVDKEYNIEFRIRCA
;
A
#
# COMPACT_ATOMS: atom_id res chain seq x y z
N MET A 1 -43.11 8.55 -41.01
CA MET A 1 -41.87 9.25 -40.64
C MET A 1 -41.71 9.13 -39.13
N ALA A 2 -40.75 8.33 -38.66
CA ALA A 2 -40.40 8.26 -37.24
C ALA A 2 -38.87 8.42 -37.15
N SER A 3 -38.44 9.59 -36.68
CA SER A 3 -37.02 9.92 -36.48
C SER A 3 -36.53 9.31 -35.18
N LYS A 4 -35.52 8.46 -35.29
CA LYS A 4 -34.74 7.93 -34.17
C LYS A 4 -33.88 9.06 -33.60
N SER A 5 -34.11 9.48 -32.36
CA SER A 5 -33.12 10.25 -31.60
C SER A 5 -32.21 9.28 -30.86
N ALA A 6 -30.97 9.18 -31.33
CA ALA A 6 -29.91 8.39 -30.71
C ALA A 6 -29.51 9.05 -29.37
N SER A 7 -29.70 8.32 -28.27
CA SER A 7 -29.17 8.68 -26.96
C SER A 7 -27.65 8.61 -26.99
N LEU A 8 -26.99 9.75 -26.79
CA LEU A 8 -25.55 9.89 -26.61
C LEU A 8 -25.07 8.97 -25.46
N ARG A 9 -24.32 7.91 -25.83
CA ARG A 9 -23.55 7.09 -24.89
C ARG A 9 -22.48 7.97 -24.26
N LYS A 10 -22.50 8.19 -22.95
CA LYS A 10 -21.30 8.67 -22.22
C LYS A 10 -20.27 7.55 -22.26
N ALA A 11 -19.28 7.70 -23.14
CA ALA A 11 -18.13 6.82 -23.24
C ALA A 11 -17.29 6.95 -21.95
N GLN A 12 -16.85 5.81 -21.39
CA GLN A 12 -15.77 5.76 -20.41
C GLN A 12 -14.55 6.50 -20.98
N ALA A 13 -13.86 7.29 -20.15
CA ALA A 13 -12.59 7.90 -20.54
C ALA A 13 -11.63 6.76 -20.97
N PRO A 14 -10.98 6.85 -22.14
CA PRO A 14 -10.08 5.80 -22.60
C PRO A 14 -8.88 5.71 -21.66
N LEU A 15 -8.59 4.50 -21.16
CA LEU A 15 -7.35 4.19 -20.46
C LEU A 15 -6.15 4.68 -21.29
N SER A 16 -5.23 5.44 -20.69
CA SER A 16 -4.06 6.01 -21.37
C SER A 16 -2.83 5.10 -21.27
N CYS A 17 -1.99 5.14 -22.29
CA CYS A 17 -0.74 4.37 -22.36
C CYS A 17 0.22 4.73 -21.23
N HIS A 18 0.71 3.74 -20.48
CA HIS A 18 1.64 3.93 -19.37
C HIS A 18 2.95 4.64 -19.78
N PHE A 19 3.41 4.42 -21.02
CA PHE A 19 4.71 4.90 -21.48
C PHE A 19 4.67 6.26 -22.17
N CYS A 20 3.60 6.58 -22.90
CA CYS A 20 3.49 7.86 -23.61
C CYS A 20 2.35 8.75 -23.14
N ASN A 21 1.46 8.25 -22.28
CA ASN A 21 0.30 8.94 -21.69
C ASN A 21 -0.68 9.63 -22.66
N GLU A 22 -0.46 9.53 -23.97
CA GLU A 22 -1.18 10.29 -24.99
C GLU A 22 -2.06 9.41 -25.89
N GLN A 23 -1.94 8.08 -25.80
CA GLN A 23 -2.65 7.14 -26.68
C GLN A 23 -3.56 6.19 -25.93
N ALA A 24 -4.65 5.80 -26.58
CA ALA A 24 -5.54 4.75 -26.10
C ALA A 24 -4.77 3.42 -25.98
N VAL A 25 -5.08 2.67 -24.93
CA VAL A 25 -4.46 1.37 -24.69
C VAL A 25 -5.22 0.27 -25.43
N HIS A 26 -4.44 -0.65 -25.99
CA HIS A 26 -4.94 -1.83 -26.69
C HIS A 26 -4.37 -3.11 -26.09
N TRP A 27 -3.33 -2.99 -25.28
CA TRP A 27 -2.54 -4.10 -24.77
C TRP A 27 -2.30 -3.97 -23.27
N LYS A 28 -2.23 -5.11 -22.58
CA LYS A 28 -1.79 -5.23 -21.20
C LYS A 28 -0.65 -6.25 -21.15
N CYS A 29 0.42 -5.94 -20.43
CA CYS A 29 1.39 -6.95 -20.03
C CYS A 29 0.96 -7.54 -18.69
N GLU A 30 0.87 -8.86 -18.60
CA GLU A 30 0.39 -9.55 -17.40
C GLU A 30 1.42 -9.53 -16.27
N GLU A 31 2.71 -9.56 -16.59
CA GLU A 31 3.81 -9.57 -15.62
C GLU A 31 4.14 -8.18 -15.07
N CYS A 32 4.07 -7.15 -15.92
CA CYS A 32 4.30 -5.77 -15.51
C CYS A 32 3.03 -5.08 -15.00
N ASP A 33 1.85 -5.65 -15.25
CA ASP A 33 0.53 -5.06 -14.97
C ASP A 33 0.38 -3.62 -15.51
N VAL A 34 0.92 -3.37 -16.70
CA VAL A 34 0.86 -2.07 -17.39
C VAL A 34 0.05 -2.14 -18.67
N PHE A 35 -0.74 -1.10 -18.92
CA PHE A 35 -1.49 -0.92 -20.15
C PHE A 35 -0.71 -0.03 -21.14
N MET A 36 -0.74 -0.38 -22.42
CA MET A 36 0.01 0.36 -23.44
C MET A 36 -0.70 0.42 -24.79
N CYS A 37 -0.33 1.44 -25.56
CA CYS A 37 -0.70 1.55 -26.97
C CYS A 37 0.14 0.61 -27.83
N THR A 38 -0.31 0.36 -29.05
CA THR A 38 0.39 -0.51 -30.02
C THR A 38 1.81 -0.03 -30.30
N SER A 39 2.03 1.29 -30.40
CA SER A 39 3.37 1.83 -30.66
C SER A 39 4.35 1.55 -29.51
N CYS A 40 3.89 1.64 -28.26
CA CYS A 40 4.74 1.39 -27.09
C CYS A 40 4.98 -0.12 -26.88
N LYS A 41 3.99 -0.97 -27.16
CA LYS A 41 4.18 -2.43 -27.22
C LYS A 41 5.33 -2.80 -28.16
N GLU A 42 5.32 -2.29 -29.37
CA GLU A 42 6.29 -2.65 -30.41
C GLU A 42 7.66 -2.00 -30.23
N LYS A 43 7.73 -0.78 -29.67
CA LYS A 43 8.99 -0.02 -29.55
C LYS A 43 9.71 -0.24 -28.23
N ILE A 44 8.97 -0.50 -27.15
CA ILE A 44 9.52 -0.62 -25.79
C ILE A 44 9.49 -2.08 -25.37
N HIS A 45 8.30 -2.69 -25.34
CA HIS A 45 8.16 -4.03 -24.74
C HIS A 45 8.81 -5.13 -25.57
N GLN A 46 8.57 -5.16 -26.89
CA GLN A 46 9.10 -6.20 -27.76
C GLN A 46 10.57 -6.01 -28.17
N ARG A 47 11.19 -4.86 -27.85
CA ARG A 47 12.58 -4.55 -28.26
C ARG A 47 13.56 -4.57 -27.11
N LEU A 48 13.10 -4.40 -25.88
CA LEU A 48 13.96 -4.44 -24.70
C LEU A 48 14.18 -5.90 -24.27
N LYS A 49 15.44 -6.37 -24.36
CA LYS A 49 15.83 -7.73 -24.00
C LYS A 49 15.35 -8.20 -22.61
N SER A 50 15.20 -7.27 -21.66
CA SER A 50 14.79 -7.57 -20.29
C SER A 50 13.30 -7.88 -20.13
N ILE A 51 12.45 -7.51 -21.10
CA ILE A 51 10.98 -7.59 -21.00
C ILE A 51 10.31 -8.07 -22.31
N GLN A 52 11.11 -8.56 -23.27
CA GLN A 52 10.63 -9.03 -24.57
C GLN A 52 9.82 -10.34 -24.47
N ASP A 53 10.07 -11.13 -23.41
CA ASP A 53 9.45 -12.43 -23.18
C ASP A 53 8.19 -12.34 -22.30
N HIS A 54 7.78 -11.13 -21.91
CA HIS A 54 6.56 -10.91 -21.14
C HIS A 54 5.32 -11.18 -21.99
N GLU A 55 4.31 -11.81 -21.38
CA GLU A 55 3.03 -12.08 -21.99
C GLU A 55 2.20 -10.80 -22.15
N ILE A 56 1.84 -10.50 -23.40
CA ILE A 56 1.07 -9.31 -23.76
C ILE A 56 -0.27 -9.74 -24.35
N VAL A 57 -1.34 -9.46 -23.63
CA VAL A 57 -2.72 -9.78 -24.02
C VAL A 57 -3.43 -8.55 -24.57
N SER A 58 -4.39 -8.78 -25.46
CA SER A 58 -5.27 -7.71 -25.94
C SER A 58 -6.27 -7.34 -24.85
N VAL A 59 -6.43 -6.03 -24.62
CA VAL A 59 -7.46 -5.50 -23.71
C VAL A 59 -8.87 -5.93 -24.17
N SER A 60 -9.09 -6.07 -25.49
CA SER A 60 -10.37 -6.54 -26.01
C SER A 60 -10.70 -7.97 -25.59
N ASP A 61 -9.70 -8.82 -25.43
CA ASP A 61 -9.90 -10.23 -25.10
C ASP A 61 -10.07 -10.40 -23.59
N ILE A 62 -9.33 -9.63 -22.77
CA ILE A 62 -9.57 -9.52 -21.32
C ILE A 62 -11.04 -9.14 -21.03
N TRP A 63 -11.59 -8.19 -21.81
CA TRP A 63 -12.96 -7.71 -21.61
C TRP A 63 -14.04 -8.59 -22.25
N LYS A 64 -13.69 -9.58 -23.08
CA LYS A 64 -14.64 -10.60 -23.55
C LYS A 64 -14.94 -11.61 -22.44
N ASP A 65 -13.91 -12.04 -21.72
CA ASP A 65 -14.03 -13.06 -20.67
C ASP A 65 -14.40 -12.46 -19.30
N ASN A 66 -14.10 -11.17 -19.10
CA ASN A 66 -14.44 -10.45 -17.88
C ASN A 66 -14.92 -9.03 -18.23
N PRO A 67 -16.13 -8.88 -18.81
CA PRO A 67 -16.64 -7.56 -19.17
C PRO A 67 -16.78 -6.69 -17.91
N PRO A 68 -16.47 -5.38 -17.99
CA PRO A 68 -16.73 -4.48 -16.87
C PRO A 68 -18.21 -4.60 -16.48
N ARG A 69 -18.47 -4.95 -15.21
CA ARG A 69 -19.83 -5.16 -14.70
C ARG A 69 -20.69 -3.95 -15.06
N ARG A 70 -21.75 -4.18 -15.84
CA ARG A 70 -22.80 -3.19 -16.06
C ARG A 70 -23.61 -3.07 -14.78
N ASP A 71 -23.82 -1.83 -14.32
CA ASP A 71 -24.67 -1.51 -13.19
C ASP A 71 -26.06 -2.13 -13.37
N VAL A 72 -26.42 -3.07 -12.48
CA VAL A 72 -27.79 -3.61 -12.44
C VAL A 72 -28.66 -2.62 -11.66
N ALA A 73 -29.66 -2.10 -12.36
CA ALA A 73 -30.68 -1.24 -11.81
C ALA A 73 -31.38 -1.89 -10.59
N SER A 74 -31.63 -1.05 -9.59
CA SER A 74 -32.37 -1.31 -8.35
C SER A 74 -33.59 -2.22 -8.51
N ASN A 75 -33.70 -3.27 -7.69
CA ASN A 75 -34.98 -3.90 -7.41
C ASN A 75 -35.25 -3.97 -5.90
N LYS A 76 -36.47 -3.58 -5.53
CA LYS A 76 -36.98 -3.39 -4.16
C LYS A 76 -37.30 -4.74 -3.49
N GLN A 77 -37.25 -4.70 -2.16
CA GLN A 77 -37.81 -5.64 -1.16
C GLN A 77 -37.03 -6.94 -0.90
N GLU A 78 -36.29 -6.95 0.21
CA GLU A 78 -36.21 -8.16 1.04
C GLU A 78 -36.08 -7.80 2.53
N LYS A 79 -36.90 -8.46 3.37
CA LYS A 79 -37.11 -8.16 4.79
C LYS A 79 -36.04 -8.83 5.66
N SER A 80 -35.56 -8.08 6.64
CA SER A 80 -34.53 -8.41 7.63
C SER A 80 -34.89 -9.53 8.62
N ARG A 81 -33.87 -10.26 9.11
CA ARG A 81 -33.78 -10.78 10.49
C ARG A 81 -32.36 -10.55 11.05
N LEU A 82 -32.30 -10.05 12.29
CA LEU A 82 -31.14 -9.47 12.96
C LEU A 82 -30.28 -10.51 13.70
N VAL A 83 -28.97 -10.25 13.77
CA VAL A 83 -28.12 -10.55 14.93
C VAL A 83 -27.38 -9.26 15.34
N LYS A 84 -27.28 -9.02 16.64
CA LYS A 84 -26.84 -7.75 17.27
C LYS A 84 -25.33 -7.51 17.08
N GLY A 85 -24.99 -6.63 16.15
CA GLY A 85 -23.71 -5.93 16.06
C GLY A 85 -23.87 -4.84 15.01
N LYS A 86 -23.76 -3.56 15.37
CA LYS A 86 -23.99 -2.43 14.45
C LYS A 86 -22.92 -2.42 13.34
N MET A 87 -23.14 -3.20 12.27
CA MET A 87 -22.64 -2.87 10.94
C MET A 87 -23.48 -1.70 10.39
N LEU A 88 -22.81 -0.72 9.78
CA LEU A 88 -23.43 0.39 9.06
C LEU A 88 -24.46 -0.14 8.05
N LYS A 89 -25.74 0.00 8.40
CA LYS A 89 -26.84 -0.03 7.44
C LYS A 89 -26.79 1.27 6.66
N SER A 90 -26.05 1.29 5.57
CA SER A 90 -26.27 2.27 4.52
C SER A 90 -25.77 1.67 3.22
N SER A 91 -26.68 1.53 2.27
CA SER A 91 -26.39 1.48 0.83
C SER A 91 -25.08 2.18 0.53
N ILE A 92 -24.06 1.43 0.08
CA ILE A 92 -22.77 1.96 -0.34
C ILE A 92 -23.05 2.95 -1.47
N ARG A 93 -23.09 4.23 -1.15
CA ARG A 93 -23.18 5.31 -2.11
C ARG A 93 -21.75 5.63 -2.49
N ILE A 94 -21.35 5.37 -3.73
CA ILE A 94 -20.06 5.83 -4.24
C ILE A 94 -20.14 7.37 -4.25
N LEU A 95 -19.52 8.02 -3.27
CA LEU A 95 -19.55 9.48 -3.11
C LEU A 95 -18.56 10.16 -4.05
N GLN A 96 -17.43 9.51 -4.33
CA GLN A 96 -16.37 10.01 -5.20
C GLN A 96 -15.53 8.84 -5.74
N THR A 97 -15.12 8.92 -7.01
CA THR A 97 -14.18 7.97 -7.62
C THR A 97 -12.76 8.52 -7.48
N LEU A 98 -11.84 7.71 -6.96
CA LEU A 98 -10.42 8.04 -6.90
C LEU A 98 -9.77 7.74 -8.25
N GLU A 99 -8.78 8.54 -8.63
CA GLU A 99 -8.18 8.48 -9.96
C GLU A 99 -7.06 7.45 -10.05
N LYS A 100 -6.46 7.09 -8.91
CA LYS A 100 -5.31 6.18 -8.82
C LYS A 100 -5.53 5.09 -7.78
N ARG A 101 -4.68 4.06 -7.84
CA ARG A 101 -4.64 2.97 -6.85
C ARG A 101 -4.27 3.53 -5.49
N ILE A 102 -4.96 3.11 -4.43
CA ILE A 102 -4.55 3.41 -3.06
C ILE A 102 -3.32 2.58 -2.72
N PHE A 103 -2.31 3.21 -2.14
CA PHE A 103 -1.06 2.55 -1.76
C PHE A 103 -1.05 2.11 -0.30
N ASP A 104 -1.40 3.01 0.63
CA ASP A 104 -1.51 2.69 2.04
C ASP A 104 -2.69 3.43 2.69
N ILE A 105 -3.13 2.92 3.83
CA ILE A 105 -4.24 3.47 4.62
C ILE A 105 -3.90 3.50 6.11
N ALA A 106 -4.44 4.48 6.81
CA ALA A 106 -4.46 4.54 8.26
C ALA A 106 -5.81 5.10 8.74
N VAL A 107 -6.13 4.90 10.01
CA VAL A 107 -7.36 5.40 10.62
C VAL A 107 -6.98 6.18 11.87
N ASN A 108 -7.47 7.40 12.00
CA ASN A 108 -7.26 8.21 13.20
C ASN A 108 -8.28 7.85 14.31
N LYS A 109 -8.14 8.46 15.48
CA LYS A 109 -9.03 8.20 16.63
C LYS A 109 -10.47 8.62 16.39
N GLU A 110 -10.67 9.59 15.49
CA GLU A 110 -11.97 10.10 15.07
C GLU A 110 -12.68 9.13 14.10
N GLY A 111 -11.97 8.10 13.62
CA GLY A 111 -12.49 7.12 12.67
C GLY A 111 -12.41 7.58 11.21
N GLU A 112 -11.72 8.69 10.94
CA GLU A 112 -11.46 9.19 9.61
C GLU A 112 -10.34 8.37 8.96
N ILE A 113 -10.47 8.18 7.64
CA ILE A 113 -9.55 7.33 6.88
C ILE A 113 -8.51 8.21 6.21
N LEU A 114 -7.25 8.03 6.58
CA LEU A 114 -6.10 8.65 5.95
C LEU A 114 -5.57 7.69 4.90
N PHE A 115 -5.27 8.20 3.70
CA PHE A 115 -4.80 7.35 2.62
C PHE A 115 -3.92 8.15 1.67
N ASN A 116 -3.18 7.41 0.84
CA ASN A 116 -2.49 8.00 -0.29
C ASN A 116 -2.75 7.24 -1.58
N GLU A 117 -2.76 8.00 -2.67
CA GLU A 117 -2.84 7.48 -4.02
C GLU A 117 -1.42 7.21 -4.56
N MET A 118 -1.23 6.10 -5.27
CA MET A 118 0.04 5.81 -5.95
C MET A 118 0.44 6.97 -6.85
N VAL A 119 1.73 7.32 -6.84
CA VAL A 119 2.34 8.40 -7.64
C VAL A 119 2.00 9.81 -7.15
N ASN A 120 0.91 10.00 -6.40
CA ASN A 120 0.60 11.27 -5.76
C ASN A 120 1.35 11.33 -4.41
N ASN A 121 2.23 12.32 -4.28
CA ASN A 121 2.95 12.60 -3.04
C ASN A 121 2.05 13.37 -2.06
N GLU A 122 0.82 12.91 -1.87
CA GLU A 122 -0.16 13.56 -0.99
C GLU A 122 -0.75 12.56 -0.01
N VAL A 123 -1.00 13.02 1.21
CA VAL A 123 -1.89 12.33 2.14
C VAL A 123 -3.25 13.02 2.09
N LYS A 124 -4.28 12.22 1.89
CA LYS A 124 -5.67 12.65 1.90
C LYS A 124 -6.38 12.06 3.10
N ILE A 125 -7.38 12.78 3.59
CA ILE A 125 -8.30 12.32 4.62
C ILE A 125 -9.69 12.19 4.02
N PHE A 126 -10.35 11.08 4.30
CA PHE A 126 -11.78 10.87 4.11
C PHE A 126 -12.46 11.00 5.46
N THR A 127 -13.16 12.12 5.62
CA THR A 127 -13.82 12.52 6.87
C THR A 127 -15.12 11.73 7.09
N ASP A 128 -15.63 11.76 8.32
CA ASP A 128 -16.91 11.16 8.68
C ASP A 128 -18.12 11.77 7.94
N THR A 129 -17.99 13.03 7.50
CA THR A 129 -18.97 13.73 6.66
C THR A 129 -18.99 13.26 5.21
N GLY A 130 -18.01 12.45 4.79
CA GLY A 130 -17.86 11.95 3.43
C GLY A 130 -17.05 12.86 2.50
N GLU A 131 -16.41 13.90 3.03
CA GLU A 131 -15.52 14.79 2.27
C GLU A 131 -14.10 14.21 2.19
N ILE A 132 -13.44 14.42 1.04
CA ILE A 132 -12.03 14.12 0.84
C ILE A 132 -11.23 15.43 0.81
N LYS A 133 -10.19 15.52 1.64
CA LYS A 133 -9.30 16.70 1.71
C LYS A 133 -7.84 16.26 1.65
N THR A 134 -7.01 17.00 0.92
CA THR A 134 -5.55 16.85 1.02
C THR A 134 -5.07 17.53 2.30
N ILE A 135 -4.33 16.82 3.13
CA ILE A 135 -3.84 17.29 4.44
C ILE A 135 -2.31 17.44 4.49
N LEU A 136 -1.61 16.82 3.55
CA LEU A 136 -0.15 16.86 3.47
C LEU A 136 0.29 16.69 2.02
N ASP A 137 1.17 17.56 1.55
CA ASP A 137 1.98 17.36 0.35
C ASP A 137 3.40 16.98 0.77
N THR A 138 3.86 15.82 0.32
CA THR A 138 5.18 15.26 0.61
C THR A 138 6.16 15.46 -0.54
N SER A 139 5.75 16.12 -1.64
CA SER A 139 6.60 16.38 -2.79
C SER A 139 7.90 17.10 -2.38
N PRO A 140 9.06 16.69 -2.94
CA PRO A 140 9.25 15.71 -4.01
C PRO A 140 9.38 14.25 -3.53
N LEU A 141 9.13 13.97 -2.25
CA LEU A 141 9.36 12.66 -1.65
C LEU A 141 8.15 11.75 -1.83
N THR A 142 8.45 10.51 -2.24
CA THR A 142 7.48 9.44 -2.35
C THR A 142 7.09 8.92 -0.97
N LEU A 143 5.78 8.76 -0.78
CA LEU A 143 5.20 8.19 0.43
C LEU A 143 5.19 6.67 0.38
N LEU A 144 5.76 6.05 1.42
CA LEU A 144 6.01 4.61 1.50
C LEU A 144 5.19 3.89 2.57
N SER A 145 4.70 4.63 3.56
CA SER A 145 3.79 4.07 4.56
C SER A 145 3.07 5.15 5.35
N LEU A 146 1.90 4.78 5.84
CA LEU A 146 1.09 5.56 6.77
C LEU A 146 0.79 4.75 8.01
N HIS A 147 0.86 5.40 9.17
CA HIS A 147 0.44 4.83 10.43
C HIS A 147 -0.03 5.94 11.37
N VAL A 148 -1.09 5.69 12.12
CA VAL A 148 -1.52 6.58 13.20
C VAL A 148 -1.24 5.89 14.53
N ASN A 149 -0.51 6.55 15.42
CA ASN A 149 -0.18 5.99 16.73
C ASN A 149 -1.31 6.20 17.75
N LYS A 150 -1.11 5.67 18.96
CA LYS A 150 -2.07 5.77 20.07
C LYS A 150 -2.31 7.21 20.55
N ASP A 151 -1.50 8.18 20.13
CA ASP A 151 -1.62 9.59 20.51
C ASP A 151 -2.25 10.44 19.39
N ASN A 152 -2.76 9.77 18.34
CA ASN A 152 -3.34 10.38 17.13
C ASN A 152 -2.33 11.13 16.25
N GLU A 153 -1.05 10.78 16.35
CA GLU A 153 -0.01 11.34 15.51
C GLU A 153 0.09 10.55 14.21
N LEU A 154 0.14 11.25 13.08
CA LEU A 154 0.34 10.65 11.77
C LEU A 154 1.84 10.44 11.53
N ILE A 155 2.23 9.21 11.24
CA ILE A 155 3.60 8.80 10.97
C ILE A 155 3.67 8.38 9.51
N ALA A 156 4.62 8.98 8.79
CA ALA A 156 4.83 8.72 7.37
C ALA A 156 6.29 8.38 7.07
N GLY A 157 6.49 7.27 6.35
CA GLY A 157 7.77 6.89 5.77
C GLY A 157 7.93 7.49 4.39
N LEU A 158 9.04 8.17 4.14
CA LEU A 158 9.27 8.95 2.93
C LEU A 158 10.65 8.64 2.35
N ARG A 159 10.76 8.68 1.02
CA ARG A 159 12.03 8.54 0.31
C ARG A 159 12.05 9.41 -0.94
N ASP A 160 13.21 9.95 -1.28
CA ASP A 160 13.43 10.51 -2.61
C ASP A 160 13.55 9.38 -3.64
N GLN A 161 12.92 9.59 -4.79
CA GLN A 161 12.93 8.64 -5.89
C GLN A 161 12.22 7.31 -5.52
N GLY A 162 11.42 6.80 -6.45
CA GLY A 162 10.62 5.59 -6.22
C GLY A 162 11.47 4.33 -5.95
N PRO A 163 10.83 3.22 -5.56
CA PRO A 163 11.48 1.93 -5.32
C PRO A 163 12.42 1.46 -6.46
N SER A 164 12.13 1.84 -7.71
CA SER A 164 12.90 1.46 -8.89
C SER A 164 14.25 2.18 -9.04
N PHE A 165 14.58 3.14 -8.18
CA PHE A 165 15.85 3.88 -8.24
C PHE A 165 16.85 3.37 -7.20
N PRO A 166 18.15 3.23 -7.54
CA PRO A 166 19.17 2.80 -6.59
C PRO A 166 19.32 3.80 -5.45
N ILE A 167 19.53 3.30 -4.24
CA ILE A 167 19.79 4.12 -3.06
C ILE A 167 21.25 4.60 -3.09
N THR A 168 21.45 5.90 -2.90
CA THR A 168 22.78 6.50 -2.75
C THR A 168 22.94 7.13 -1.37
N ASP A 169 24.15 7.58 -1.03
CA ASP A 169 24.39 8.33 0.21
C ASP A 169 23.70 9.70 0.21
N PHE A 170 23.38 10.23 -0.98
CA PHE A 170 22.63 11.47 -1.15
C PHE A 170 21.11 11.28 -1.05
N SER A 171 20.63 10.04 -1.08
CA SER A 171 19.21 9.75 -1.01
C SER A 171 18.60 10.23 0.31
N VAL A 172 17.54 11.03 0.20
CA VAL A 172 16.67 11.43 1.30
C VAL A 172 15.74 10.28 1.67
N ARG A 173 15.77 9.88 2.93
CA ARG A 173 15.07 8.71 3.45
C ARG A 173 14.74 9.01 4.89
N GLN A 174 13.46 9.26 5.15
CA GLN A 174 13.03 9.87 6.38
C GLN A 174 11.73 9.28 6.89
N VAL A 175 11.55 9.37 8.20
CA VAL A 175 10.25 9.18 8.85
C VAL A 175 9.86 10.49 9.49
N ILE A 176 8.67 10.98 9.18
CA ILE A 176 8.10 12.17 9.81
C ILE A 176 6.98 11.76 10.76
N ILE A 177 6.82 12.52 11.84
CA ILE A 177 5.69 12.42 12.77
C ILE A 177 5.01 13.78 12.80
N LEU A 178 3.73 13.79 12.49
CA LEU A 178 2.86 14.95 12.51
C LEU A 178 1.91 14.86 13.70
N ASP A 179 1.63 15.99 14.34
CA ASP A 179 0.62 16.04 15.40
C ASP A 179 -0.81 15.91 14.85
N GLY A 180 -1.81 15.99 15.74
CA GLY A 180 -3.22 15.90 15.37
C GLY A 180 -3.73 17.04 14.47
N GLU A 181 -2.95 18.12 14.30
CA GLU A 181 -3.22 19.19 13.33
C GLU A 181 -2.37 19.05 12.06
N TYR A 182 -1.75 17.88 11.87
CA TYR A 182 -0.84 17.55 10.77
C TYR A 182 0.41 18.44 10.67
N LYS A 183 0.82 19.09 11.77
CA LYS A 183 2.07 19.85 11.83
C LYS A 183 3.23 18.94 12.18
N ARG A 184 4.37 19.10 11.50
CA ARG A 184 5.55 18.24 11.70
C ARG A 184 6.17 18.49 13.07
N LYS A 185 6.10 17.47 13.92
CA LYS A 185 6.70 17.43 15.26
C LYS A 185 8.09 16.79 15.24
N VAL A 186 8.28 15.75 14.45
CA VAL A 186 9.54 14.98 14.39
C VAL A 186 9.94 14.71 12.94
N LEU A 187 11.24 14.76 12.70
CA LEU A 187 11.90 14.31 11.48
C LEU A 187 13.04 13.36 11.88
N LEU A 188 12.99 12.12 11.40
CA LEU A 188 14.01 11.11 11.60
C LEU A 188 14.67 10.78 10.26
N GLU A 189 15.99 10.98 10.17
CA GLU A 189 16.77 10.65 8.98
C GLU A 189 18.06 9.91 9.33
N THR A 190 18.77 10.44 10.32
CA THR A 190 20.08 9.96 10.73
C THR A 190 20.10 9.70 12.23
N ASP A 191 21.00 8.81 12.66
CA ASP A 191 21.33 8.66 14.06
C ASP A 191 22.16 9.85 14.57
N LYS A 192 22.48 9.85 15.87
CA LYS A 192 23.30 10.91 16.48
C LYS A 192 24.72 11.04 15.90
N LYS A 193 25.17 10.07 15.10
CA LYS A 193 26.48 10.07 14.43
C LYS A 193 26.37 10.47 12.96
N GLY A 194 25.18 10.88 12.49
CA GLY A 194 24.94 11.27 11.11
C GLY A 194 24.74 10.09 10.13
N ARG A 195 24.65 8.85 10.63
CA ARG A 195 24.44 7.68 9.77
C ARG A 195 22.97 7.53 9.44
N LYS A 196 22.62 7.30 8.17
CA LYS A 196 21.23 7.11 7.73
C LYS A 196 20.57 5.95 8.49
N LEU A 197 19.40 6.22 9.07
CA LEU A 197 18.64 5.23 9.84
C LEU A 197 17.94 4.22 8.95
N PHE A 198 17.57 4.63 7.74
CA PHE A 198 16.70 3.88 6.85
C PHE A 198 17.34 3.70 5.47
N SER A 199 16.76 2.80 4.70
CA SER A 199 16.98 2.60 3.26
C SER A 199 15.66 2.82 2.53
N TYR A 200 14.61 2.13 2.98
CA TYR A 200 13.25 2.23 2.48
C TYR A 200 12.27 2.08 3.65
N PRO A 201 11.93 3.18 4.34
CA PRO A 201 11.12 3.12 5.56
C PRO A 201 9.66 2.77 5.24
N ALA A 202 9.37 1.48 5.07
CA ALA A 202 8.05 0.96 4.78
C ALA A 202 7.38 0.39 6.05
N ARG A 203 6.05 0.30 5.98
CA ARG A 203 5.18 -0.44 6.92
C ARG A 203 5.51 -0.16 8.38
N ILE A 204 5.34 1.10 8.77
CA ILE A 204 5.66 1.57 10.12
C ILE A 204 4.56 1.15 11.10
N LYS A 205 4.95 0.71 12.30
CA LYS A 205 4.07 0.53 13.46
C LYS A 205 4.71 1.06 14.73
N THR A 206 3.89 1.29 15.74
CA THR A 206 4.33 1.79 17.06
C THR A 206 3.84 0.91 18.19
N ASP A 207 4.67 0.72 19.22
CA ASP A 207 4.24 0.11 20.49
C ASP A 207 3.58 1.11 21.43
N SER A 208 3.15 0.64 22.60
CA SER A 208 2.55 1.47 23.67
C SER A 208 3.47 2.58 24.19
N LYS A 209 4.77 2.54 23.90
CA LYS A 209 5.76 3.56 24.28
C LYS A 209 6.16 4.46 23.11
N ASN A 210 5.44 4.38 21.99
CA ASN A 210 5.73 5.09 20.73
C ASN A 210 7.13 4.80 20.18
N VAL A 211 7.70 3.63 20.45
CA VAL A 211 8.86 3.16 19.68
C VAL A 211 8.36 2.80 18.29
N LEU A 212 9.05 3.27 17.26
CA LEU A 212 8.74 2.96 15.87
C LEU A 212 9.43 1.65 15.49
N TYR A 213 8.68 0.76 14.85
CA TYR A 213 9.16 -0.45 14.20
C TYR A 213 8.88 -0.31 12.70
N ILE A 214 9.94 -0.35 11.90
CA ILE A 214 9.89 -0.06 10.47
C ILE A 214 10.39 -1.28 9.71
N ALA A 215 9.64 -1.74 8.72
CA ALA A 215 10.15 -2.70 7.73
C ALA A 215 11.00 -1.91 6.74
N ASP A 216 12.30 -1.91 6.99
CA ASP A 216 13.29 -1.21 6.19
C ASP A 216 13.77 -2.15 5.07
N ILE A 217 13.16 -2.01 3.90
CA ILE A 217 13.43 -2.86 2.74
C ILE A 217 14.68 -2.31 2.04
N MET A 218 15.68 -3.13 1.76
CA MET A 218 16.93 -2.61 1.16
C MET A 218 16.91 -2.66 -0.37
N ASP A 219 16.19 -3.63 -0.94
CA ASP A 219 16.02 -3.87 -2.38
C ASP A 219 14.89 -4.91 -2.55
N GLU A 220 14.20 -4.96 -3.70
CA GLU A 220 13.21 -6.00 -4.01
C GLU A 220 13.81 -7.41 -4.01
N ASN A 221 15.12 -7.50 -4.27
CA ASN A 221 15.88 -8.76 -4.30
C ASN A 221 16.93 -8.90 -3.19
N LYS A 222 16.97 -8.00 -2.20
CA LYS A 222 17.92 -8.08 -1.07
C LYS A 222 17.18 -8.21 0.26
N ALA A 223 17.86 -8.84 1.20
CA ALA A 223 17.41 -8.93 2.58
C ALA A 223 17.04 -7.54 3.13
N GLY A 224 15.85 -7.43 3.70
CA GLY A 224 15.42 -6.29 4.48
C GLY A 224 15.75 -6.45 5.96
N ARG A 225 15.28 -5.51 6.76
CA ARG A 225 15.43 -5.55 8.22
C ARG A 225 14.26 -4.86 8.90
N ILE A 226 14.07 -5.16 10.17
CA ILE A 226 13.29 -4.30 11.06
C ILE A 226 14.21 -3.30 11.72
N VAL A 227 13.88 -2.02 11.61
CA VAL A 227 14.54 -0.95 12.36
C VAL A 227 13.63 -0.54 13.50
N ALA A 228 14.11 -0.66 14.75
CA ALA A 228 13.43 -0.16 15.93
C ALA A 228 14.09 1.14 16.40
N VAL A 229 13.35 2.24 16.42
CA VAL A 229 13.89 3.58 16.73
C VAL A 229 12.94 4.36 17.61
N ASN A 230 13.49 5.11 18.57
CA ASN A 230 12.69 6.04 19.39
C ASN A 230 12.38 7.31 18.61
N THR A 231 11.34 8.03 19.01
CA THR A 231 10.96 9.35 18.44
C THR A 231 12.05 10.42 18.55
N ASN A 232 13.07 10.22 19.38
CA ASN A 232 14.25 11.09 19.49
C ASN A 232 15.40 10.69 18.54
N GLY A 233 15.18 9.77 17.60
CA GLY A 233 16.17 9.28 16.64
C GLY A 233 17.18 8.28 17.19
N ARG A 234 17.05 7.85 18.46
CA ARG A 234 17.92 6.80 19.02
C ARG A 234 17.48 5.42 18.53
N LEU A 235 18.32 4.79 17.71
CA LEU A 235 18.21 3.38 17.34
C LEU A 235 18.20 2.50 18.60
N LYS A 236 17.20 1.61 18.70
CA LYS A 236 17.13 0.58 19.75
C LYS A 236 17.80 -0.69 19.29
N PHE A 237 17.37 -1.24 18.16
CA PHE A 237 17.94 -2.43 17.55
C PHE A 237 17.60 -2.50 16.07
N THR A 238 18.29 -3.39 15.37
CA THR A 238 17.93 -3.86 14.03
C THR A 238 17.77 -5.36 14.05
N TYR A 239 16.78 -5.88 13.33
CA TYR A 239 16.54 -7.32 13.21
C TYR A 239 16.54 -7.73 11.74
N ASN A 240 17.46 -8.58 11.34
CA ASN A 240 17.67 -8.99 9.94
C ASN A 240 17.21 -10.43 9.69
N GLY A 241 16.28 -10.94 10.50
CA GLY A 241 15.86 -12.35 10.45
C GLY A 241 16.73 -13.27 11.32
N SER A 242 16.43 -14.57 11.25
CA SER A 242 17.18 -15.62 11.95
C SER A 242 18.65 -15.64 11.53
N THR A 243 19.53 -16.15 12.41
CA THR A 243 20.98 -16.23 12.19
C THR A 243 21.40 -17.33 11.21
N ASP A 244 20.47 -17.92 10.46
CA ASP A 244 20.72 -19.05 9.53
C ASP A 244 21.37 -18.64 8.21
N GLY A 245 21.73 -17.35 8.06
CA GLY A 245 22.45 -16.83 6.89
C GLY A 245 21.58 -16.70 5.63
N GLN A 246 20.26 -16.93 5.72
CA GLN A 246 19.35 -16.78 4.60
C GLN A 246 18.71 -15.38 4.56
N SER A 247 18.25 -14.98 3.37
CA SER A 247 17.61 -13.68 3.16
C SER A 247 16.28 -13.55 3.93
N PHE A 248 16.16 -12.49 4.70
CA PHE A 248 14.97 -12.09 5.44
C PHE A 248 14.27 -10.94 4.75
N PHE A 249 12.96 -11.02 4.57
CA PHE A 249 12.24 -9.98 3.87
C PHE A 249 10.95 -9.61 4.60
N PRO A 250 11.04 -8.64 5.53
CA PRO A 250 9.91 -8.21 6.31
C PRO A 250 8.92 -7.47 5.42
N HIS A 251 7.67 -7.92 5.42
CA HIS A 251 6.59 -7.28 4.66
C HIS A 251 5.55 -6.64 5.58
N GLY A 252 4.89 -7.42 6.43
CA GLY A 252 3.90 -6.93 7.39
C GLY A 252 4.48 -6.78 8.79
N ILE A 253 4.04 -5.74 9.51
CA ILE A 253 4.29 -5.59 10.95
C ILE A 253 2.95 -5.42 11.67
N ALA A 254 2.77 -6.15 12.75
CA ALA A 254 1.70 -5.94 13.71
C ALA A 254 2.28 -5.89 15.13
N ILE A 255 1.67 -5.09 16.00
CA ILE A 255 2.05 -5.01 17.41
C ILE A 255 0.90 -5.58 18.23
N THR A 256 1.19 -6.53 19.10
CA THR A 256 0.18 -7.11 20.00
C THR A 256 -0.13 -6.15 21.15
N PRO A 257 -1.25 -6.34 21.89
CA PRO A 257 -1.53 -5.57 23.11
C PRO A 257 -0.45 -5.67 24.21
N SER A 258 0.39 -6.71 24.15
CA SER A 258 1.54 -6.91 25.05
C SER A 258 2.85 -6.35 24.48
N ASP A 259 2.79 -5.51 23.44
CA ASP A 259 3.92 -4.93 22.71
C ASP A 259 4.87 -5.95 22.05
N ASN A 260 4.40 -7.18 21.79
CA ASN A 260 5.17 -8.09 20.95
C ASN A 260 5.05 -7.67 19.49
N ILE A 261 6.15 -7.78 18.76
CA ILE A 261 6.27 -7.34 17.37
C ILE A 261 6.16 -8.60 16.51
N ILE A 262 5.07 -8.69 15.75
CA ILE A 262 4.82 -9.78 14.80
C ILE A 262 5.22 -9.27 13.42
N ILE A 263 6.11 -10.02 12.75
CA ILE A 263 6.63 -9.68 11.43
C ILE A 263 6.36 -10.83 10.49
N SER A 264 5.79 -10.54 9.32
CA SER A 264 5.71 -11.54 8.24
C SER A 264 6.94 -11.48 7.36
N ASP A 265 7.58 -12.63 7.16
CA ASP A 265 8.64 -12.85 6.18
C ASP A 265 8.04 -13.56 4.97
N TRP A 266 7.84 -12.81 3.88
CA TRP A 266 7.25 -13.32 2.63
C TRP A 266 8.12 -14.35 1.91
N ASN A 267 9.42 -14.44 2.22
CA ASN A 267 10.34 -15.36 1.54
C ASN A 267 10.23 -16.76 2.13
N LYS A 268 10.11 -16.85 3.45
CA LYS A 268 10.03 -18.11 4.19
C LYS A 268 8.59 -18.52 4.54
N ASN A 269 7.59 -17.76 4.08
CA ASN A 269 6.19 -17.92 4.51
C ASN A 269 6.09 -18.06 6.03
N SER A 270 6.78 -17.18 6.76
CA SER A 270 6.93 -17.33 8.21
C SER A 270 6.55 -16.08 8.97
N LEU A 271 6.20 -16.25 10.24
CA LEU A 271 5.91 -15.20 11.19
C LEU A 271 6.99 -15.21 12.27
N HIS A 272 7.68 -14.08 12.43
CA HIS A 272 8.63 -13.84 13.50
C HIS A 272 7.94 -13.06 14.61
N ILE A 273 8.13 -13.48 15.86
CA ILE A 273 7.59 -12.81 17.04
C ILE A 273 8.76 -12.32 17.87
N LEU A 274 8.92 -11.01 17.99
CA LEU A 274 9.95 -10.38 18.82
C LEU A 274 9.32 -9.70 20.04
N ASN A 275 10.09 -9.53 21.10
CA ASN A 275 9.74 -8.56 22.14
C ASN A 275 10.32 -7.16 21.85
N THR A 276 9.98 -6.17 22.67
CA THR A 276 10.43 -4.77 22.52
C THR A 276 11.94 -4.53 22.69
N ARG A 277 12.70 -5.56 23.07
CA ARG A 277 14.18 -5.56 23.10
C ARG A 277 14.80 -6.15 21.81
N GLY A 278 13.97 -6.69 20.92
CA GLY A 278 14.41 -7.33 19.68
C GLY A 278 14.77 -8.81 19.84
N GLU A 279 14.45 -9.41 20.98
CA GLU A 279 14.70 -10.84 21.22
C GLU A 279 13.59 -11.67 20.55
N LEU A 280 13.98 -12.72 19.83
CA LEU A 280 13.05 -13.65 19.20
C LEU A 280 12.36 -14.51 20.25
N LEU A 281 11.04 -14.37 20.36
CA LEU A 281 10.18 -15.18 21.21
C LEU A 281 9.66 -16.43 20.50
N GLY A 282 9.48 -16.35 19.17
CA GLY A 282 8.96 -17.47 18.39
C GLY A 282 9.09 -17.24 16.88
N LEU A 283 9.16 -18.35 16.16
CA LEU A 283 9.18 -18.41 14.70
C LEU A 283 8.17 -19.46 14.26
N GLN A 284 7.17 -19.06 13.46
CA GLN A 284 6.12 -19.94 12.97
C GLN A 284 6.17 -19.98 11.44
N PHE A 285 6.30 -21.18 10.87
CA PHE A 285 6.16 -21.39 9.43
C PHE A 285 4.70 -21.65 9.06
N VAL A 286 4.28 -21.13 7.92
CA VAL A 286 2.97 -21.38 7.32
C VAL A 286 3.21 -22.30 6.12
N ASP A 287 2.91 -23.58 6.28
CA ASP A 287 3.07 -24.58 5.21
C ASP A 287 2.16 -24.28 4.01
N LYS A 288 2.66 -24.61 2.81
CA LYS A 288 1.99 -24.37 1.52
C LYS A 288 0.76 -25.27 1.27
N GLU A 289 0.48 -26.24 2.14
CA GLU A 289 -0.64 -27.19 1.96
C GLU A 289 -1.88 -26.80 2.79
N TYR A 290 -2.54 -25.71 2.44
CA TYR A 290 -3.98 -25.59 2.75
C TYR A 290 -4.71 -24.98 1.56
N ASN A 291 -5.36 -25.86 0.78
CA ASN A 291 -6.58 -25.51 0.06
C ASN A 291 -7.58 -24.99 1.10
N ILE A 292 -7.66 -23.67 1.25
CA ILE A 292 -8.66 -23.04 2.11
C ILE A 292 -9.99 -23.07 1.35
N GLU A 293 -10.72 -24.18 1.43
CA GLU A 293 -12.17 -24.14 1.23
C GLU A 293 -12.78 -23.34 2.39
N PHE A 294 -13.17 -22.10 2.12
CA PHE A 294 -14.00 -21.32 3.03
C PHE A 294 -15.40 -21.93 3.10
N ARG A 295 -15.63 -22.90 3.99
CA ARG A 295 -16.97 -23.25 4.45
C ARG A 295 -17.28 -22.44 5.71
N ILE A 296 -17.90 -21.28 5.50
CA ILE A 296 -18.57 -20.53 6.57
C ILE A 296 -19.73 -21.40 7.09
N ARG A 297 -19.58 -21.98 8.28
CA ARG A 297 -20.71 -22.47 9.08
C ARG A 297 -20.98 -21.43 10.16
N CYS A 298 -22.06 -20.68 10.00
CA CYS A 298 -22.62 -19.88 11.08
C CYS A 298 -23.29 -20.81 12.11
N ALA A 299 -23.01 -20.56 13.39
CA ALA A 299 -23.86 -20.97 14.51
C ALA A 299 -24.43 -19.70 15.15
#